data_AF-A0A0C1Y238-F1
#
_entry.id   AF-A0A0C1Y238-F1
#
_cell.length_a   1.000
_cell.length_b   1.000
_cell.length_c   1.000
_cell.angle_alpha   90.00
_cell.angle_beta   90.00
_cell.angle_gamma   90.00
#
_symmetry.space_group_name_H-M   'P 1'
#
loop_
_entity.id
_entity.type
_entity.pdbx_description
1 polymer ?
#
loop_
_entity_poly.entity_id
_entity_poly.type
_entity_poly.pdbx_seq_one_letter_code
_entity_poly.pdbx_strand_id
1 'polypeptide(L)'
;MGKVYEMLWDCKFCGQKKLFAKTDRTCPQCGASQDPSWRYFPSDADKVEVKNYTFAGKDRICSACDSINAADQKFCIRCGAPMKGAEEASTVPSRSKRHEERFATQNLDLLQEAQREQAIAQEMAKRQAMRHPRRARQRTQPAKPARRSLGDRWMANKPVIIGGSIASVTGLGGLVGVVMYSMTIPATVAVTGHDWQRRIAIEVYETRSDSDWQGSVPSGAYDVSCSTQQSGTRRIADGETCSTQQVDQGDGTFREESFCTTTYREEPVYDEHCTYKVDEWNVDEWVIAVGAGLSDEPMWPTVNIQPCSSTSLGCKRQGRSIETYTLQLVDVETNKSYRCDRPQSEWRTTPVGTQFEIEIGRFYDDARCHSLVRQ
;
A
#
# COMPACT_ATOMS: atom_id res chain seq x y z
N MET A 1 9.66 34.59 13.13
CA MET A 1 10.74 34.23 12.17
C MET A 1 11.84 33.57 12.95
N GLY A 2 12.33 32.41 12.50
CA GLY A 2 13.43 31.70 13.15
C GLY A 2 14.74 32.50 13.12
N LYS A 3 15.67 32.15 14.01
CA LYS A 3 17.00 32.76 14.02
C LYS A 3 17.80 32.35 12.77
N VAL A 4 18.67 33.25 12.31
CA VAL A 4 19.53 33.03 11.14
C VAL A 4 20.98 33.05 11.58
N TYR A 5 21.76 32.14 11.04
CA TYR A 5 23.16 31.90 11.41
C TYR A 5 24.04 31.81 10.17
N GLU A 6 25.33 32.10 10.30
CA GLU A 6 26.27 31.90 9.19
C GLU A 6 26.65 30.43 9.02
N MET A 7 26.71 29.98 7.76
CA MET A 7 27.37 28.72 7.42
C MET A 7 28.89 28.87 7.48
N LEU A 8 29.59 27.75 7.53
CA LEU A 8 31.04 27.72 7.42
C LEU A 8 31.47 27.17 6.07
N TRP A 9 32.70 27.47 5.68
CA TRP A 9 33.39 26.83 4.55
C TRP A 9 34.90 26.73 4.84
N ASP A 10 35.57 25.81 4.17
CA ASP A 10 37.01 25.62 4.27
C ASP A 10 37.66 25.94 2.92
N CYS A 11 38.77 26.68 2.93
CA CYS A 11 39.50 27.05 1.72
C CYS A 11 40.28 25.85 1.18
N LYS A 12 39.89 25.37 0.00
CA LYS A 12 40.57 24.26 -0.71
C LYS A 12 42.00 24.54 -1.14
N PHE A 13 42.35 25.81 -1.32
CA PHE A 13 43.63 26.21 -1.91
C PHE A 13 44.74 26.29 -0.87
N CYS A 14 44.45 26.84 0.32
CA CYS A 14 45.44 27.02 1.38
C CYS A 14 45.11 26.25 2.68
N GLY A 15 43.97 25.58 2.74
CA GLY A 15 43.57 24.77 3.89
C GLY A 15 43.02 25.55 5.09
N GLN A 16 42.81 26.87 4.97
CA GLN A 16 42.21 27.67 6.04
C GLN A 16 40.79 27.17 6.33
N LYS A 17 40.48 26.90 7.60
CA LYS A 17 39.21 26.28 8.03
C LYS A 17 38.29 27.26 8.75
N LYS A 18 37.01 26.88 8.86
CA LYS A 18 35.96 27.60 9.60
C LYS A 18 35.82 29.07 9.18
N LEU A 19 35.89 29.33 7.88
CA LEU A 19 35.61 30.66 7.32
C LEU A 19 34.09 30.89 7.31
N PHE A 20 33.65 32.09 7.63
CA PHE A 20 32.22 32.40 7.68
C PHE A 20 31.69 32.66 6.27
N ALA A 21 30.65 31.94 5.86
CA ALA A 21 30.27 31.91 4.45
C ALA A 21 29.65 33.22 3.93
N LYS A 22 28.97 34.00 4.78
CA LYS A 22 28.42 35.30 4.38
C LYS A 22 29.47 36.39 4.52
N THR A 23 30.22 36.37 5.61
CA THR A 23 31.23 37.39 5.93
C THR A 23 32.50 37.23 5.08
N ASP A 24 33.05 36.02 4.99
CA ASP A 24 34.30 35.70 4.30
C ASP A 24 34.03 35.06 2.94
N ARG A 25 33.47 35.81 1.97
CA ARG A 25 33.27 35.31 0.59
C ARG A 25 34.56 35.01 -0.17
N THR A 26 35.67 35.55 0.31
CA THR A 26 37.04 35.31 -0.19
C THR A 26 37.92 34.91 0.98
N CYS A 27 38.81 33.95 0.78
CA CYS A 27 39.75 33.52 1.80
C CYS A 27 40.73 34.67 2.12
N PRO A 28 40.80 35.14 3.38
CA PRO A 28 41.68 36.24 3.75
C PRO A 28 43.18 35.88 3.67
N GLN A 29 43.51 34.59 3.69
CA GLN A 29 44.90 34.13 3.67
C GLN A 29 45.49 34.06 2.26
N CYS A 30 44.71 33.65 1.25
CA CYS A 30 45.22 33.41 -0.11
C CYS A 30 44.41 34.08 -1.23
N GLY A 31 43.32 34.79 -0.92
CA GLY A 31 42.50 35.49 -1.91
C GLY A 31 41.64 34.57 -2.80
N ALA A 32 41.51 33.28 -2.47
CA ALA A 32 40.65 32.37 -3.20
C ALA A 32 39.17 32.67 -2.96
N SER A 33 38.34 32.61 -4.01
CA SER A 33 36.89 32.73 -3.85
C SER A 33 36.35 31.51 -3.11
N GLN A 34 35.31 31.72 -2.32
CA GLN A 34 34.53 30.64 -1.75
C GLN A 34 33.87 29.79 -2.85
N ASP A 35 33.82 28.48 -2.60
CA ASP A 35 32.99 27.53 -3.35
C ASP A 35 31.72 27.22 -2.54
N PRO A 36 30.51 27.60 -3.01
CA PRO A 36 29.27 27.40 -2.27
C PRO A 36 28.93 25.93 -2.06
N SER A 37 29.41 25.02 -2.93
CA SER A 37 29.17 23.58 -2.78
C SER A 37 29.95 22.95 -1.61
N TRP A 38 30.86 23.71 -1.01
CA TRP A 38 31.68 23.31 0.15
C TRP A 38 31.33 24.09 1.42
N ARG A 39 30.16 24.73 1.42
CA ARG A 39 29.56 25.24 2.65
C ARG A 39 29.09 24.07 3.51
N TYR A 40 29.05 24.28 4.82
CA TYR A 40 28.57 23.29 5.77
C TYR A 40 28.00 23.96 7.02
N PHE A 41 27.12 23.24 7.72
CA PHE A 41 26.54 23.76 8.96
C PHE A 41 27.55 23.68 10.13
N PRO A 42 27.74 24.77 10.90
CA PRO A 42 28.55 24.77 12.12
C PRO A 42 27.97 23.88 13.22
N SER A 43 28.75 23.62 14.26
CA SER A 43 28.21 23.10 15.53
C SER A 43 27.40 24.18 16.26
N ASP A 44 26.60 23.79 17.25
CA ASP A 44 25.92 24.76 18.12
C ASP A 44 26.89 25.65 18.91
N ALA A 45 28.11 25.19 19.16
CA ALA A 45 29.14 25.97 19.82
C ALA A 45 29.84 26.96 18.87
N ASP A 46 29.89 26.66 17.57
CA ASP A 46 30.57 27.47 16.56
C ASP A 46 29.62 28.40 15.78
N LYS A 47 28.30 28.23 15.89
CA LYS A 47 27.34 29.01 15.11
C LYS A 47 27.28 30.47 15.58
N VAL A 48 27.25 31.39 14.61
CA VAL A 48 27.18 32.83 14.85
C VAL A 48 25.88 33.37 14.27
N GLU A 49 25.07 34.02 15.12
CA GLU A 49 23.78 34.59 14.74
C GLU A 49 23.97 35.87 13.91
N VAL A 50 23.30 35.93 12.75
CA VAL A 50 23.28 37.12 11.89
C VAL A 50 22.13 38.03 12.35
N LYS A 51 22.48 39.09 13.08
CA LYS A 51 21.50 40.08 13.57
C LYS A 51 20.98 40.95 12.43
N ASN A 52 19.72 41.38 12.52
CA ASN A 52 19.05 42.24 11.53
C ASN A 52 19.11 41.68 10.09
N TYR A 53 19.06 40.36 9.96
CA TYR A 53 19.17 39.68 8.69
C TYR A 53 18.00 39.99 7.75
N THR A 54 18.31 40.37 6.51
CA THR A 54 17.35 40.49 5.40
C THR A 54 17.79 39.58 4.27
N PHE A 55 16.91 38.68 3.83
CA PHE A 55 17.21 37.77 2.73
C PHE A 55 17.04 38.50 1.38
N ALA A 56 18.14 38.63 0.64
CA ALA A 56 18.15 39.24 -0.69
C ALA A 56 17.96 38.22 -1.83
N GLY A 57 17.91 36.91 -1.50
CA GLY A 57 18.01 35.80 -2.45
C GLY A 57 19.30 35.01 -2.27
N LYS A 58 19.46 33.91 -3.02
CA LYS A 58 20.69 33.11 -3.01
C LYS A 58 21.85 33.90 -3.60
N ASP A 59 23.05 33.68 -3.07
CA ASP A 59 24.25 34.22 -3.69
C ASP A 59 24.34 33.77 -5.16
N ARG A 60 25.02 34.53 -6.00
CA ARG A 60 25.20 34.25 -7.43
C ARG A 60 26.66 34.11 -7.79
N ILE A 61 26.95 33.22 -8.74
CA ILE A 61 28.30 32.92 -9.20
C ILE A 61 28.58 33.71 -10.49
N CYS A 62 29.61 34.54 -10.47
CA CYS A 62 30.00 35.34 -11.63
C CYS A 62 30.56 34.45 -12.74
N SER A 63 29.89 34.41 -13.90
CA SER A 63 30.34 33.59 -15.05
C SER A 63 31.68 33.99 -15.66
N ALA A 64 32.21 35.18 -15.33
CA ALA A 64 33.47 35.67 -15.88
C ALA A 64 34.69 35.34 -15.00
N CYS A 65 34.50 35.08 -13.70
CA CYS A 65 35.62 34.89 -12.77
C CYS A 65 35.33 33.95 -11.60
N ASP A 66 34.18 33.27 -11.63
CA ASP A 66 33.67 32.31 -10.65
C ASP A 66 33.55 32.84 -9.21
N SER A 67 33.66 34.15 -9.01
CA SER A 67 33.49 34.74 -7.68
C SER A 67 32.02 34.73 -7.23
N ILE A 68 31.82 34.46 -5.95
CA ILE A 68 30.50 34.48 -5.33
C ILE A 68 30.11 35.90 -4.92
N ASN A 69 28.87 36.28 -5.19
CA ASN A 69 28.35 37.63 -4.98
C ASN A 69 26.95 37.55 -4.34
N ALA A 70 26.56 38.56 -3.56
CA ALA A 70 25.20 38.62 -3.04
C ALA A 70 24.17 38.72 -4.17
N ALA A 71 22.96 38.20 -3.92
CA ALA A 71 21.88 38.10 -4.90
C ALA A 71 21.51 39.43 -5.59
N ASP A 72 21.58 40.51 -4.82
CA ASP A 72 21.22 41.88 -5.20
C ASP A 72 22.36 42.65 -5.90
N GLN A 73 23.55 42.05 -6.01
CA GLN A 73 24.67 42.67 -6.70
C GLN A 73 24.41 42.76 -8.20
N LYS A 74 24.50 43.98 -8.75
CA LYS A 74 24.33 44.23 -10.19
C LYS A 74 25.59 43.90 -10.99
N PHE A 75 26.76 44.11 -10.37
CA PHE A 75 28.07 43.87 -10.95
C PHE A 75 28.92 43.05 -9.98
N CYS A 76 29.78 42.21 -10.53
CA CYS A 76 30.68 41.37 -9.77
C CYS A 76 31.65 42.24 -8.96
N ILE A 77 31.71 42.03 -7.64
CA ILE A 77 32.56 42.81 -6.74
C ILE A 77 34.06 42.64 -7.02
N ARG A 78 34.44 41.57 -7.74
CA ARG A 78 35.84 41.23 -8.04
C ARG A 78 36.32 41.70 -9.40
N CYS A 79 35.52 41.50 -10.45
CA CYS A 79 35.94 41.79 -11.84
C CYS A 79 35.07 42.82 -12.57
N GLY A 80 33.97 43.28 -11.97
CA GLY A 80 33.07 44.27 -12.57
C GLY A 80 32.11 43.73 -13.64
N ALA A 81 32.15 42.44 -13.97
CA ALA A 81 31.23 41.84 -14.94
C ALA A 81 29.76 41.94 -14.48
N PRO A 82 28.79 42.10 -15.40
CA PRO A 82 27.37 42.14 -15.04
C PRO A 82 26.88 40.80 -14.47
N MET A 83 26.06 40.85 -13.40
CA MET A 83 25.55 39.66 -12.70
C MET A 83 24.15 39.23 -13.17
N LYS A 84 23.57 39.90 -14.16
CA LYS A 84 22.26 39.56 -14.70
C LYS A 84 22.32 38.17 -15.34
N GLY A 85 21.51 37.24 -14.84
CA GLY A 85 21.46 35.86 -15.35
C GLY A 85 22.56 34.96 -14.80
N ALA A 86 23.39 35.44 -13.86
CA ALA A 86 24.36 34.60 -13.16
C ALA A 86 23.67 33.44 -12.42
N GLU A 87 24.33 32.29 -12.40
CA GLU A 87 23.87 31.07 -11.74
C GLU A 87 23.72 31.28 -10.22
N GLU A 88 22.70 30.68 -9.62
CA GLU A 88 22.51 30.71 -8.17
C GLU A 88 23.43 29.72 -7.47
N ALA A 89 23.95 30.09 -6.32
CA ALA A 89 24.73 29.22 -5.47
C ALA A 89 23.92 27.96 -5.06
N SER A 90 24.60 26.82 -5.04
CA SER A 90 24.04 25.58 -4.56
C SER A 90 23.78 25.64 -3.05
N THR A 91 22.86 24.77 -2.60
CA THR A 91 22.49 24.64 -1.19
C THR A 91 22.87 23.26 -0.66
N VAL A 92 23.20 23.22 0.61
CA VAL A 92 23.43 21.99 1.36
C VAL A 92 22.08 21.42 1.85
N PRO A 93 21.86 20.09 1.78
CA PRO A 93 20.68 19.45 2.33
C PRO A 93 20.44 19.81 3.79
N SER A 94 19.19 20.15 4.13
CA SER A 94 18.80 20.46 5.50
C SER A 94 19.04 19.28 6.44
N ARG A 95 19.33 19.56 7.71
CA ARG A 95 19.47 18.53 8.76
C ARG A 95 18.59 18.84 9.96
N SER A 96 18.16 17.81 10.67
CA SER A 96 17.33 17.95 11.87
C SER A 96 17.87 17.18 13.06
N LYS A 97 17.51 17.63 14.25
CA LYS A 97 17.80 17.02 15.55
C LYS A 97 16.59 17.16 16.47
N ARG A 98 16.42 16.25 17.43
CA ARG A 98 15.45 16.48 18.52
C ARG A 98 15.82 17.75 19.26
N HIS A 99 14.84 18.48 19.77
CA HIS A 99 15.03 19.83 20.35
C HIS A 99 16.11 19.91 21.45
N GLU A 100 16.32 18.82 22.19
CA GLU A 100 17.32 18.73 23.27
C GLU A 100 18.71 18.27 22.79
N GLU A 101 18.83 17.76 21.57
CA GLU A 101 20.09 17.30 21.01
C GLU A 101 20.86 18.47 20.38
N ARG A 102 22.18 18.47 20.57
CA ARG A 102 23.07 19.47 19.97
C ARG A 102 23.51 19.06 18.58
N PHE A 103 23.66 20.05 17.71
CA PHE A 103 24.32 19.87 16.42
C PHE A 103 25.84 19.91 16.59
N ALA A 104 26.51 18.86 16.10
CA ALA A 104 27.94 18.89 15.85
C ALA A 104 28.24 19.55 14.51
N THR A 105 29.50 19.95 14.29
CA THR A 105 29.95 20.46 12.98
C THR A 105 29.72 19.38 11.93
N GLN A 106 29.11 19.76 10.80
CA GLN A 106 28.82 18.80 9.74
C GLN A 106 30.13 18.31 9.11
N ASN A 107 30.22 16.98 8.91
CA ASN A 107 31.35 16.39 8.22
C ASN A 107 31.15 16.54 6.70
N LEU A 108 32.02 17.35 6.08
CA LEU A 108 32.01 17.64 4.64
C LEU A 108 32.20 16.38 3.77
N ASP A 109 33.01 15.42 4.20
CA ASP A 109 33.28 14.21 3.42
C ASP A 109 32.01 13.35 3.32
N LEU A 110 31.33 13.17 4.45
CA LEU A 110 30.03 12.46 4.52
C LEU A 110 28.94 13.19 3.72
N LEU A 111 28.96 14.53 3.73
CA LEU A 111 28.03 15.33 2.93
C LEU A 111 28.23 15.06 1.43
N GLN A 112 29.47 15.10 0.96
CA GLN A 112 29.79 14.91 -0.45
C GLN A 112 29.48 13.49 -0.92
N GLU A 113 29.72 12.48 -0.08
CA GLU A 113 29.33 11.10 -0.35
C GLU A 113 27.81 10.98 -0.52
N ALA A 114 27.03 11.52 0.41
CA ALA A 114 25.58 11.53 0.33
C ALA A 114 25.04 12.28 -0.90
N GLN A 115 25.65 13.41 -1.26
CA GLN A 115 25.29 14.17 -2.47
C GLN A 115 25.59 13.38 -3.76
N ARG A 116 26.72 12.65 -3.81
CA ARG A 116 27.05 11.79 -4.95
C ARG A 116 26.06 10.64 -5.10
N GLU A 117 25.69 9.99 -4.00
CA GLU A 117 24.69 8.93 -4.01
C GLU A 117 23.32 9.43 -4.49
N GLN A 118 22.89 10.61 -4.02
CA GLN A 118 21.65 11.24 -4.47
C GLN A 118 21.68 11.58 -5.97
N ALA A 119 22.79 12.11 -6.48
CA ALA A 119 22.94 12.41 -7.90
C ALA A 119 22.85 11.13 -8.76
N ILE A 120 23.50 10.04 -8.33
CA ILE A 120 23.42 8.72 -8.98
C ILE A 120 21.96 8.20 -8.95
N ALA A 121 21.28 8.30 -7.81
CA ALA A 121 19.88 7.89 -7.67
C ALA A 121 18.94 8.69 -8.58
N GLN A 122 19.10 10.02 -8.64
CA GLN A 122 18.32 10.89 -9.52
C GLN A 122 18.53 10.56 -11.00
N GLU A 123 19.77 10.30 -11.42
CA GLU A 123 20.09 9.90 -12.80
C GLU A 123 19.47 8.53 -13.12
N MET A 124 19.54 7.56 -12.21
CA MET A 124 18.86 6.27 -12.37
C MET A 124 17.34 6.42 -12.51
N ALA A 125 16.71 7.27 -11.68
CA ALA A 125 15.28 7.54 -11.74
C ALA A 125 14.88 8.20 -13.08
N LYS A 126 15.65 9.18 -13.58
CA LYS A 126 15.44 9.79 -14.91
C LYS A 126 15.52 8.75 -16.03
N ARG A 127 16.51 7.86 -15.99
CA ARG A 127 16.64 6.76 -16.97
C ARG A 127 15.49 5.78 -16.91
N GLN A 128 14.97 5.47 -15.73
CA GLN A 128 13.78 4.62 -15.55
C GLN A 128 12.52 5.31 -16.09
N ALA A 129 12.34 6.61 -15.82
CA ALA A 129 11.20 7.40 -16.30
C ALA A 129 11.20 7.55 -17.83
N MET A 130 12.37 7.66 -18.47
CA MET A 130 12.47 7.67 -19.94
C MET A 130 12.20 6.29 -20.59
N ARG A 131 12.09 5.21 -19.79
CA ARG A 131 12.05 3.85 -20.31
C ARG A 131 10.66 3.30 -20.67
N HIS A 132 9.50 3.96 -20.41
CA HIS A 132 8.17 3.56 -20.93
C HIS A 132 7.11 4.70 -20.91
N PRO A 133 6.11 4.79 -21.83
CA PRO A 133 5.77 3.87 -22.92
C PRO A 133 5.71 4.53 -24.32
N ARG A 134 6.52 4.01 -25.26
CA ARG A 134 6.23 4.08 -26.70
C ARG A 134 6.25 2.68 -27.29
N ARG A 135 5.18 1.92 -27.10
CA ARG A 135 4.79 0.80 -27.99
C ARG A 135 3.26 0.70 -28.07
N ALA A 136 2.65 1.71 -28.68
CA ALA A 136 1.40 1.51 -29.39
C ALA A 136 1.74 0.94 -30.78
N ARG A 137 1.04 -0.12 -31.17
CA ARG A 137 1.03 -0.78 -32.48
C ARG A 137 2.37 -1.32 -32.98
N GLN A 138 2.56 -2.63 -32.82
CA GLN A 138 3.08 -3.42 -33.93
C GLN A 138 2.45 -4.81 -33.96
N ARG A 139 2.09 -5.18 -35.19
CA ARG A 139 1.32 -6.32 -35.66
C ARG A 139 1.70 -7.65 -35.02
N THR A 140 0.64 -8.40 -34.73
CA THR A 140 0.58 -9.86 -34.71
C THR A 140 1.39 -10.50 -35.84
N GLN A 141 2.31 -11.41 -35.48
CA GLN A 141 2.53 -12.68 -36.17
C GLN A 141 2.83 -13.78 -35.14
N PRO A 142 2.28 -15.00 -35.32
CA PRO A 142 2.42 -16.09 -34.36
C PRO A 142 3.75 -16.82 -34.55
N ALA A 143 4.49 -17.01 -33.47
CA ALA A 143 5.65 -17.89 -33.45
C ALA A 143 5.19 -19.33 -33.08
N LYS A 144 5.55 -20.29 -33.95
CA LYS A 144 5.37 -21.73 -33.75
C LYS A 144 6.00 -22.21 -32.43
N PRO A 145 5.42 -23.21 -31.74
CA PRO A 145 5.98 -23.71 -30.49
C PRO A 145 7.26 -24.52 -30.75
N ALA A 146 8.37 -24.06 -30.17
CA ALA A 146 9.60 -24.83 -30.06
C ALA A 146 9.43 -25.91 -28.98
N ARG A 147 9.75 -27.15 -29.36
CA ARG A 147 9.70 -28.36 -28.53
C ARG A 147 10.60 -28.21 -27.30
N ARG A 148 10.05 -28.56 -26.13
CA ARG A 148 10.80 -28.79 -24.89
C ARG A 148 11.63 -30.07 -25.01
N SER A 149 12.93 -30.01 -24.75
CA SER A 149 13.71 -31.16 -24.30
C SER A 149 13.88 -31.07 -22.79
N LEU A 150 13.32 -32.05 -22.08
CA LEU A 150 13.65 -32.37 -20.70
C LEU A 150 15.06 -32.96 -20.63
N GLY A 151 15.83 -32.58 -19.61
CA GLY A 151 17.16 -33.11 -19.37
C GLY A 151 17.81 -32.54 -18.11
N ASP A 152 17.33 -33.04 -16.97
CA ASP A 152 18.11 -33.41 -15.78
C ASP A 152 18.94 -32.40 -14.96
N ARG A 153 18.49 -32.32 -13.70
CA ARG A 153 19.25 -32.55 -12.45
C ARG A 153 20.46 -31.65 -12.15
N TRP A 154 20.31 -30.81 -11.13
CA TRP A 154 21.29 -30.76 -10.04
C TRP A 154 20.71 -30.18 -8.75
N MET A 155 20.68 -31.00 -7.69
CA MET A 155 20.50 -30.55 -6.31
C MET A 155 21.86 -30.16 -5.72
N ALA A 156 21.93 -29.03 -5.02
CA ALA A 156 22.91 -28.82 -3.96
C ALA A 156 22.45 -27.76 -2.94
N ASN A 157 22.23 -28.26 -1.72
CA ASN A 157 22.03 -27.64 -0.41
C ASN A 157 22.63 -26.25 -0.15
N LYS A 158 21.86 -25.42 0.58
CA LYS A 158 22.34 -24.70 1.79
C LYS A 158 21.20 -24.55 2.82
N PRO A 159 21.47 -24.67 4.13
CA PRO A 159 20.47 -24.53 5.19
C PRO A 159 20.27 -23.05 5.54
N VAL A 160 19.03 -22.63 5.79
CA VAL A 160 18.73 -21.31 6.36
C VAL A 160 17.87 -21.47 7.61
N ILE A 161 18.30 -20.70 8.60
CA ILE A 161 17.92 -20.60 10.00
C ILE A 161 16.44 -20.21 10.18
N ILE A 162 15.80 -20.86 11.14
CA ILE A 162 14.48 -20.49 11.70
C ILE A 162 14.65 -19.24 12.57
N GLY A 163 13.84 -18.21 12.34
CA GLY A 163 13.77 -17.08 13.27
C GLY A 163 12.89 -15.93 12.81
N GLY A 164 11.59 -16.01 13.11
CA GLY A 164 10.71 -14.85 13.27
C GLY A 164 9.92 -14.43 12.03
N SER A 165 8.59 -14.51 12.13
CA SER A 165 7.57 -13.59 11.58
C SER A 165 6.27 -14.31 11.21
N ILE A 166 5.54 -14.85 12.19
CA ILE A 166 4.18 -15.40 11.94
C ILE A 166 3.18 -14.29 11.56
N ALA A 167 3.50 -13.01 11.81
CA ALA A 167 2.64 -11.87 11.46
C ALA A 167 2.90 -11.23 10.07
N SER A 168 3.99 -11.58 9.37
CA SER A 168 4.28 -11.08 8.01
C SER A 168 3.87 -12.07 6.91
N VAL A 169 3.65 -13.35 7.27
CA VAL A 169 3.27 -14.42 6.34
C VAL A 169 1.79 -14.36 5.97
N THR A 170 0.93 -13.78 6.79
CA THR A 170 -0.50 -13.59 6.46
C THR A 170 -0.72 -12.44 5.48
N GLY A 171 0.00 -11.33 5.61
CA GLY A 171 -0.09 -10.20 4.68
C GLY A 171 0.53 -10.49 3.30
N LEU A 172 1.74 -11.08 3.28
CA LEU A 172 2.41 -11.43 2.02
C LEU A 172 1.80 -12.69 1.38
N GLY A 173 1.40 -13.68 2.18
CA GLY A 173 0.69 -14.87 1.70
C GLY A 173 -0.71 -14.56 1.18
N GLY A 174 -1.42 -13.61 1.81
CA GLY A 174 -2.69 -13.08 1.31
C GLY A 174 -2.52 -12.36 -0.03
N LEU A 175 -1.50 -11.49 -0.14
CA LEU A 175 -1.23 -10.76 -1.39
C LEU A 175 -0.81 -11.70 -2.53
N VAL A 176 0.07 -12.67 -2.24
CA VAL A 176 0.47 -13.71 -3.20
C VAL A 176 -0.73 -14.58 -3.57
N GLY A 177 -1.56 -14.96 -2.61
CA GLY A 177 -2.80 -15.71 -2.85
C GLY A 177 -3.76 -14.96 -3.78
N VAL A 178 -3.94 -13.65 -3.58
CA VAL A 178 -4.77 -12.81 -4.45
C VAL A 178 -4.20 -12.73 -5.88
N VAL A 179 -2.89 -12.55 -6.02
CA VAL A 179 -2.23 -12.53 -7.34
C VAL A 179 -2.36 -13.89 -8.04
N MET A 180 -2.14 -14.99 -7.31
CA MET A 180 -2.24 -16.35 -7.85
C MET A 180 -3.68 -16.70 -8.24
N TYR A 181 -4.67 -16.27 -7.46
CA TYR A 181 -6.09 -16.43 -7.77
C TYR A 181 -6.52 -15.62 -9.00
N SER A 182 -5.93 -14.42 -9.19
CA SER A 182 -6.23 -13.52 -10.31
C SER A 182 -5.57 -13.93 -11.63
N MET A 183 -4.60 -14.86 -11.61
CA MET A 183 -4.00 -15.39 -12.83
C MET A 183 -4.89 -16.47 -13.44
N THR A 184 -5.52 -16.15 -14.57
CA THR A 184 -6.37 -17.06 -15.32
C THR A 184 -5.81 -17.35 -16.72
N ILE A 185 -6.23 -18.47 -17.30
CA ILE A 185 -6.02 -18.82 -18.71
C ILE A 185 -7.38 -19.01 -19.38
N PRO A 186 -7.57 -18.54 -20.63
CA PRO A 186 -8.78 -18.83 -21.38
C PRO A 186 -8.81 -20.30 -21.79
N ALA A 187 -9.98 -20.92 -21.74
CA ALA A 187 -10.23 -22.28 -22.18
C ALA A 187 -11.59 -22.34 -22.89
N THR A 188 -11.70 -23.24 -23.87
CA THR A 188 -12.97 -23.54 -24.53
C THR A 188 -13.59 -24.75 -23.86
N VAL A 189 -14.80 -24.59 -23.35
CA VAL A 189 -15.56 -25.66 -22.68
C VAL A 189 -16.85 -25.94 -23.43
N ALA A 190 -17.22 -27.21 -23.53
CA ALA A 190 -18.48 -27.65 -24.10
C ALA A 190 -19.43 -28.12 -22.99
N VAL A 191 -20.72 -27.82 -23.14
CA VAL A 191 -21.76 -28.33 -22.23
C VAL A 191 -21.97 -29.82 -22.49
N THR A 192 -21.80 -30.63 -21.47
CA THR A 192 -22.01 -32.09 -21.51
C THR A 192 -23.33 -32.50 -20.87
N GLY A 193 -23.85 -31.69 -19.96
CA GLY A 193 -25.02 -32.04 -19.17
C GLY A 193 -25.55 -30.87 -18.36
N HIS A 194 -26.66 -31.16 -17.68
CA HIS A 194 -27.41 -30.21 -16.88
C HIS A 194 -27.74 -30.89 -15.55
N ASP A 195 -27.56 -30.18 -14.44
CA ASP A 195 -28.05 -30.60 -13.13
C ASP A 195 -28.89 -29.48 -12.54
N TRP A 196 -29.87 -29.84 -11.72
CA TRP A 196 -30.58 -28.88 -10.89
C TRP A 196 -30.74 -29.41 -9.47
N GLN A 197 -30.76 -28.48 -8.52
CA GLN A 197 -31.04 -28.73 -7.13
C GLN A 197 -32.00 -27.66 -6.62
N ARG A 198 -33.11 -28.09 -6.03
CA ARG A 198 -34.05 -27.22 -5.31
C ARG A 198 -34.16 -27.71 -3.89
N ARG A 199 -33.93 -26.81 -2.93
CA ARG A 199 -33.99 -27.15 -1.51
C ARG A 199 -34.84 -26.16 -0.73
N ILE A 200 -35.60 -26.67 0.23
CA ILE A 200 -36.44 -25.86 1.10
C ILE A 200 -35.94 -26.07 2.52
N ALA A 201 -35.66 -24.98 3.23
CA ALA A 201 -35.32 -25.04 4.64
C ALA A 201 -36.59 -25.41 5.42
N ILE A 202 -36.47 -26.41 6.29
CA ILE A 202 -37.39 -26.56 7.41
C ILE A 202 -36.73 -25.85 8.58
N GLU A 203 -37.43 -24.86 9.12
CA GLU A 203 -36.97 -24.10 10.27
C GLU A 203 -37.67 -24.62 11.53
N VAL A 204 -36.94 -24.70 12.63
CA VAL A 204 -37.46 -24.98 13.96
C VAL A 204 -37.37 -23.72 14.82
N TYR A 205 -38.40 -23.44 15.60
CA TYR A 205 -38.39 -22.37 16.58
C TYR A 205 -37.72 -22.88 17.85
N GLU A 206 -36.52 -22.41 18.13
CA GLU A 206 -35.71 -22.91 19.24
C GLU A 206 -34.93 -21.81 19.92
N THR A 207 -34.48 -22.11 21.14
CA THR A 207 -33.66 -21.22 21.93
C THR A 207 -32.20 -21.29 21.49
N ARG A 208 -31.65 -20.15 21.07
CA ARG A 208 -30.23 -19.99 20.75
C ARG A 208 -29.55 -19.16 21.82
N SER A 209 -28.34 -19.56 22.21
CA SER A 209 -27.45 -18.69 23.01
C SER A 209 -26.60 -17.83 22.09
N ASP A 210 -26.54 -16.54 22.35
CA ASP A 210 -25.73 -15.59 21.60
C ASP A 210 -25.13 -14.54 22.53
N SER A 211 -24.30 -13.65 21.99
CA SER A 211 -23.70 -12.57 22.74
C SER A 211 -23.42 -11.35 21.87
N ASP A 212 -23.67 -10.17 22.40
CA ASP A 212 -23.43 -8.91 21.72
C ASP A 212 -23.21 -7.79 22.73
N TRP A 213 -22.79 -6.62 22.27
CA TRP A 213 -22.76 -5.40 23.07
C TRP A 213 -24.18 -5.04 23.53
N GLN A 214 -24.30 -4.48 24.72
CA GLN A 214 -25.59 -4.20 25.36
C GLN A 214 -26.59 -3.43 24.46
N GLY A 215 -26.10 -2.51 23.61
CA GLY A 215 -26.92 -1.74 22.69
C GLY A 215 -27.48 -2.53 21.49
N SER A 216 -26.95 -3.71 21.22
CA SER A 216 -27.33 -4.58 20.09
C SER A 216 -28.12 -5.82 20.54
N VAL A 217 -28.31 -6.02 21.85
CA VAL A 217 -29.08 -7.16 22.37
C VAL A 217 -30.53 -7.07 21.89
N PRO A 218 -31.07 -8.12 21.22
CA PRO A 218 -32.45 -8.12 20.73
C PRO A 218 -33.48 -7.99 21.86
N SER A 219 -34.60 -7.31 21.60
CA SER A 219 -35.65 -7.08 22.61
C SER A 219 -36.35 -8.35 23.11
N GLY A 220 -36.28 -9.45 22.34
CA GLY A 220 -36.83 -10.76 22.71
C GLY A 220 -35.85 -11.65 23.48
N ALA A 221 -34.65 -11.14 23.81
CA ALA A 221 -33.65 -11.90 24.54
C ALA A 221 -34.00 -12.03 26.03
N TYR A 222 -33.58 -13.13 26.64
CA TYR A 222 -33.72 -13.45 28.05
C TYR A 222 -32.46 -14.16 28.57
N ASP A 223 -32.41 -14.50 29.86
CA ASP A 223 -31.20 -15.00 30.53
C ASP A 223 -29.96 -14.11 30.26
N VAL A 224 -30.16 -12.79 30.23
CA VAL A 224 -29.12 -11.82 29.88
C VAL A 224 -28.14 -11.66 31.04
N SER A 225 -26.86 -11.83 30.77
CA SER A 225 -25.75 -11.63 31.70
C SER A 225 -24.69 -10.75 31.04
N CYS A 226 -24.44 -9.57 31.59
CA CYS A 226 -23.48 -8.61 31.05
C CYS A 226 -22.20 -8.56 31.87
N SER A 227 -21.08 -8.37 31.17
CA SER A 227 -19.79 -8.08 31.78
C SER A 227 -19.06 -7.00 31.00
N THR A 228 -18.31 -6.18 31.73
CA THR A 228 -17.47 -5.15 31.15
C THR A 228 -16.33 -5.78 30.36
N GLN A 229 -16.24 -5.45 29.07
CA GLN A 229 -15.20 -5.93 28.16
C GLN A 229 -14.63 -4.77 27.34
N GLN A 230 -13.40 -4.92 26.86
CA GLN A 230 -12.77 -3.89 26.03
C GLN A 230 -13.42 -3.89 24.65
N SER A 231 -14.08 -2.79 24.28
CA SER A 231 -14.76 -2.60 23.00
C SER A 231 -13.90 -1.87 21.96
N GLY A 232 -12.87 -1.15 22.42
CA GLY A 232 -11.99 -0.42 21.52
C GLY A 232 -10.84 0.30 22.21
N THR A 233 -10.29 1.28 21.51
CA THR A 233 -9.25 2.18 22.02
C THR A 233 -9.58 3.61 21.64
N ARG A 234 -9.17 4.56 22.49
CA ARG A 234 -9.23 5.99 22.22
C ARG A 234 -7.84 6.58 22.26
N ARG A 235 -7.54 7.42 21.26
CA ARG A 235 -6.29 8.19 21.21
C ARG A 235 -6.43 9.47 22.02
N ILE A 236 -5.51 9.66 22.94
CA ILE A 236 -5.42 10.85 23.78
C ILE A 236 -4.05 11.49 23.55
N ALA A 237 -4.05 12.82 23.38
CA ALA A 237 -2.81 13.56 23.21
C ALA A 237 -1.92 13.37 24.45
N ASP A 238 -0.69 12.94 24.23
CA ASP A 238 0.28 12.54 25.25
C ASP A 238 1.61 13.26 25.00
N GLY A 239 1.56 14.59 25.06
CA GLY A 239 2.70 15.47 24.85
C GLY A 239 3.02 15.78 23.38
N GLU A 240 4.23 16.27 23.16
CA GLU A 240 4.75 16.63 21.84
C GLU A 240 6.22 16.27 21.72
N THR A 241 6.62 15.89 20.52
CA THR A 241 8.02 15.68 20.15
C THR A 241 8.47 16.83 19.27
N CYS A 242 9.36 17.66 19.80
CA CYS A 242 9.91 18.79 19.07
C CYS A 242 11.27 18.45 18.45
N SER A 243 11.50 18.96 17.25
CA SER A 243 12.77 18.90 16.55
C SER A 243 13.12 20.24 15.94
N THR A 244 14.41 20.48 15.83
CA THR A 244 14.98 21.68 15.22
C THR A 244 15.56 21.27 13.86
N GLN A 245 15.20 21.99 12.80
CA GLN A 245 15.75 21.84 11.45
C GLN A 245 16.65 23.03 11.12
N GLN A 246 17.81 22.76 10.54
CA GLN A 246 18.71 23.76 9.95
C GLN A 246 18.55 23.72 8.43
N VAL A 247 18.19 24.87 7.84
CA VAL A 247 17.90 25.01 6.39
C VAL A 247 18.83 26.05 5.78
N ASP A 248 19.68 25.63 4.84
CA ASP A 248 20.56 26.51 4.06
C ASP A 248 19.74 27.43 3.15
N GLN A 249 20.01 28.73 3.22
CA GLN A 249 19.34 29.77 2.44
C GLN A 249 20.07 30.11 1.12
N GLY A 250 21.26 29.54 0.88
CA GLY A 250 22.07 29.70 -0.33
C GLY A 250 22.88 31.00 -0.40
N ASP A 251 22.79 31.87 0.60
CA ASP A 251 23.48 33.17 0.68
C ASP A 251 24.65 33.17 1.70
N GLY A 252 25.10 31.98 2.08
CA GLY A 252 26.08 31.77 3.15
C GLY A 252 25.46 31.75 4.56
N THR A 253 24.13 31.79 4.67
CA THR A 253 23.42 31.64 5.96
C THR A 253 22.47 30.46 5.96
N PHE A 254 22.07 30.05 7.16
CA PHE A 254 20.99 29.09 7.37
C PHE A 254 20.01 29.58 8.42
N ARG A 255 18.77 29.09 8.34
CA ARG A 255 17.72 29.34 9.32
C ARG A 255 17.48 28.12 10.20
N GLU A 256 17.22 28.36 11.48
CA GLU A 256 16.72 27.34 12.40
C GLU A 256 15.21 27.44 12.56
N GLU A 257 14.52 26.31 12.35
CA GLU A 257 13.07 26.18 12.50
C GLU A 257 12.76 25.04 13.48
N SER A 258 11.96 25.32 14.50
CA SER A 258 11.44 24.32 15.42
C SER A 258 10.07 23.83 14.97
N PHE A 259 9.89 22.51 14.90
CA PHE A 259 8.64 21.86 14.58
C PHE A 259 8.30 20.82 15.64
N CYS A 260 7.09 20.91 16.20
CA CYS A 260 6.59 20.01 17.23
C CYS A 260 5.45 19.17 16.67
N THR A 261 5.54 17.86 16.87
CA THR A 261 4.49 16.90 16.48
C THR A 261 3.86 16.32 17.73
N THR A 262 2.55 16.48 17.88
CA THR A 262 1.78 15.91 19.00
C THR A 262 1.90 14.39 19.00
N THR A 263 2.28 13.83 20.15
CA THR A 263 2.29 12.39 20.39
C THR A 263 0.96 11.96 20.99
N TYR A 264 0.59 10.70 20.79
CA TYR A 264 -0.67 10.15 21.27
C TYR A 264 -0.41 8.83 21.97
N ARG A 265 -1.12 8.61 23.08
CA ARG A 265 -1.24 7.29 23.70
C ARG A 265 -2.61 6.71 23.45
N GLU A 266 -2.69 5.39 23.44
CA GLU A 266 -3.94 4.65 23.30
C GLU A 266 -4.41 4.20 24.68
N GLU A 267 -5.65 4.54 25.02
CA GLU A 267 -6.32 4.06 26.23
C GLU A 267 -7.45 3.11 25.85
N PRO A 268 -7.62 1.97 26.56
CA PRO A 268 -8.71 1.04 26.29
C PRO A 268 -10.06 1.68 26.62
N VAL A 269 -11.04 1.46 25.74
CA VAL A 269 -12.44 1.78 25.98
C VAL A 269 -13.16 0.49 26.34
N TYR A 270 -13.90 0.52 27.44
CA TYR A 270 -14.67 -0.61 27.95
C TYR A 270 -16.16 -0.33 27.79
N ASP A 271 -16.90 -1.31 27.30
CA ASP A 271 -18.36 -1.31 27.22
C ASP A 271 -18.91 -2.63 27.78
N GLU A 272 -20.23 -2.69 27.97
CA GLU A 272 -20.92 -3.89 28.45
C GLU A 272 -21.18 -4.86 27.31
N HIS A 273 -20.62 -6.07 27.43
CA HIS A 273 -20.88 -7.18 26.52
C HIS A 273 -21.75 -8.22 27.22
N CYS A 274 -22.88 -8.55 26.62
CA CYS A 274 -23.91 -9.38 27.22
C CYS A 274 -24.01 -10.72 26.51
N THR A 275 -24.02 -11.81 27.27
CA THR A 275 -24.46 -13.13 26.80
C THR A 275 -25.93 -13.29 27.10
N TYR A 276 -26.70 -13.87 26.18
CA TYR A 276 -28.14 -14.00 26.31
C TYR A 276 -28.66 -15.24 25.57
N LYS A 277 -29.93 -15.55 25.80
CA LYS A 277 -30.71 -16.50 25.00
C LYS A 277 -31.80 -15.78 24.24
N VAL A 278 -32.10 -16.23 23.04
CA VAL A 278 -33.19 -15.70 22.22
C VAL A 278 -33.89 -16.85 21.50
N ASP A 279 -35.23 -16.78 21.46
CA ASP A 279 -36.03 -17.76 20.74
C ASP A 279 -36.28 -17.27 19.32
N GLU A 280 -35.71 -17.97 18.34
CA GLU A 280 -35.80 -17.60 16.93
C GLU A 280 -35.93 -18.82 16.02
N TRP A 281 -36.30 -18.56 14.76
CA TRP A 281 -36.42 -19.61 13.76
C TRP A 281 -35.05 -19.92 13.18
N ASN A 282 -34.56 -21.13 13.45
CA ASN A 282 -33.29 -21.63 12.97
C ASN A 282 -33.50 -22.75 11.95
N VAL A 283 -32.58 -22.90 11.01
CA VAL A 283 -32.65 -23.98 10.02
C VAL A 283 -32.34 -25.31 10.71
N ASP A 284 -33.32 -26.20 10.78
CA ASP A 284 -33.20 -27.56 11.33
C ASP A 284 -32.66 -28.51 10.25
N GLU A 285 -33.34 -28.51 9.09
CA GLU A 285 -32.99 -29.40 7.98
C GLU A 285 -33.30 -28.77 6.61
N TRP A 286 -32.77 -29.39 5.56
CA TRP A 286 -33.08 -29.06 4.17
C TRP A 286 -33.74 -30.25 3.51
N VAL A 287 -34.94 -30.06 2.98
CA VAL A 287 -35.54 -31.03 2.06
C VAL A 287 -35.04 -30.71 0.66
N ILE A 288 -34.50 -31.71 -0.03
CA ILE A 288 -33.77 -31.51 -1.29
C ILE A 288 -34.44 -32.34 -2.39
N ALA A 289 -34.72 -31.70 -3.52
CA ALA A 289 -34.98 -32.36 -4.80
C ALA A 289 -33.80 -32.10 -5.73
N VAL A 290 -33.38 -33.13 -6.45
CA VAL A 290 -32.32 -33.07 -7.47
C VAL A 290 -32.81 -33.71 -8.76
N GLY A 291 -32.25 -33.27 -9.88
CA GLY A 291 -32.46 -33.93 -11.15
C GLY A 291 -31.32 -33.66 -12.12
N ALA A 292 -31.24 -34.50 -13.15
CA ALA A 292 -30.23 -34.42 -14.20
C ALA A 292 -30.91 -34.29 -15.56
N GLY A 293 -30.27 -33.55 -16.47
CA GLY A 293 -30.77 -33.29 -17.81
C GLY A 293 -31.90 -32.24 -17.85
N LEU A 294 -32.52 -32.15 -19.02
CA LEU A 294 -33.61 -31.22 -19.34
C LEU A 294 -34.95 -31.94 -19.57
N SER A 295 -34.98 -33.27 -19.47
CA SER A 295 -36.18 -34.09 -19.71
C SER A 295 -37.22 -33.95 -18.61
N ASP A 296 -36.76 -33.82 -17.36
CA ASP A 296 -37.61 -33.63 -16.19
C ASP A 296 -37.66 -32.15 -15.82
N GLU A 297 -38.86 -31.59 -15.70
CA GLU A 297 -39.02 -30.20 -15.27
C GLU A 297 -38.59 -30.05 -13.80
N PRO A 298 -37.74 -29.06 -13.44
CA PRO A 298 -37.29 -28.86 -12.06
C PRO A 298 -38.46 -28.74 -11.08
N MET A 299 -38.56 -29.67 -10.15
CA MET A 299 -39.64 -29.73 -9.16
C MET A 299 -39.16 -29.30 -7.78
N TRP A 300 -40.06 -28.71 -7.00
CA TRP A 300 -39.80 -28.47 -5.58
C TRP A 300 -40.06 -29.76 -4.78
N PRO A 301 -39.24 -30.09 -3.78
CA PRO A 301 -39.51 -31.21 -2.90
C PRO A 301 -40.78 -30.96 -2.08
N THR A 302 -41.54 -32.01 -1.80
CA THR A 302 -42.73 -31.93 -0.95
C THR A 302 -42.31 -31.82 0.51
N VAL A 303 -42.77 -30.77 1.19
CA VAL A 303 -42.55 -30.57 2.63
C VAL A 303 -43.78 -31.06 3.39
N ASN A 304 -43.59 -32.12 4.19
CA ASN A 304 -44.65 -32.66 5.05
C ASN A 304 -44.37 -32.27 6.50
N ILE A 305 -44.81 -31.07 6.89
CA ILE A 305 -44.69 -30.57 8.25
C ILE A 305 -46.08 -30.34 8.84
N GLN A 306 -46.26 -30.66 10.11
CA GLN A 306 -47.45 -30.26 10.85
C GLN A 306 -47.20 -28.86 11.43
N PRO A 307 -47.85 -27.80 10.90
CA PRO A 307 -47.65 -26.46 11.42
C PRO A 307 -48.25 -26.35 12.82
N CYS A 308 -47.56 -25.62 13.69
CA CYS A 308 -48.13 -25.27 14.99
C CYS A 308 -49.25 -24.24 14.85
N SER A 309 -50.25 -24.32 15.73
CA SER A 309 -51.33 -23.32 15.84
C SER A 309 -50.87 -21.98 16.40
N SER A 310 -49.75 -21.96 17.14
CA SER A 310 -49.08 -20.76 17.65
C SER A 310 -47.58 -20.99 17.68
N THR A 311 -46.77 -19.93 17.63
CA THR A 311 -45.31 -20.04 17.68
C THR A 311 -44.86 -20.40 19.10
N SER A 312 -44.38 -21.63 19.27
CA SER A 312 -43.81 -22.13 20.53
C SER A 312 -42.54 -22.94 20.24
N LEU A 313 -41.73 -23.18 21.28
CA LEU A 313 -40.49 -23.96 21.15
C LEU A 313 -40.76 -25.35 20.53
N GLY A 314 -39.88 -25.76 19.62
CA GLY A 314 -39.98 -27.01 18.87
C GLY A 314 -40.92 -26.96 17.66
N CYS A 315 -41.63 -25.85 17.44
CA CYS A 315 -42.47 -25.69 16.25
C CYS A 315 -41.64 -25.69 14.98
N LYS A 316 -42.13 -26.38 13.94
CA LYS A 316 -41.51 -26.39 12.62
C LYS A 316 -42.33 -25.57 11.62
N ARG A 317 -41.65 -24.88 10.72
CA ARG A 317 -42.25 -24.18 9.58
C ARG A 317 -41.42 -24.36 8.32
N GLN A 318 -42.04 -24.10 7.19
CA GLN A 318 -41.32 -23.97 5.94
C GLN A 318 -40.61 -22.61 5.93
N GLY A 319 -39.28 -22.65 5.82
CA GLY A 319 -38.43 -21.47 5.70
C GLY A 319 -38.17 -21.10 4.23
N ARG A 320 -36.99 -20.54 3.99
CA ARG A 320 -36.58 -20.12 2.65
C ARG A 320 -36.40 -21.28 1.67
N SER A 321 -36.71 -21.01 0.41
CA SER A 321 -36.45 -21.89 -0.73
C SER A 321 -35.21 -21.41 -1.49
N ILE A 322 -34.32 -22.33 -1.88
CA ILE A 322 -33.10 -22.06 -2.65
C ILE A 322 -33.08 -22.98 -3.87
N GLU A 323 -32.76 -22.41 -5.03
CA GLU A 323 -32.59 -23.15 -6.29
C GLU A 323 -31.19 -22.93 -6.87
N THR A 324 -30.63 -23.98 -7.45
CA THR A 324 -29.31 -24.00 -8.07
C THR A 324 -29.41 -24.79 -9.36
N TYR A 325 -28.96 -24.19 -10.46
CA TYR A 325 -28.97 -24.81 -11.79
C TYR A 325 -27.55 -24.84 -12.32
N THR A 326 -27.02 -26.03 -12.54
CA THR A 326 -25.60 -26.23 -12.85
C THR A 326 -25.45 -26.78 -14.26
N LEU A 327 -24.61 -26.14 -15.06
CA LEU A 327 -24.12 -26.70 -16.31
C LEU A 327 -22.93 -27.61 -16.02
N GLN A 328 -22.96 -28.83 -16.53
CA GLN A 328 -21.79 -29.70 -16.59
C GLN A 328 -21.00 -29.35 -17.84
N LEU A 329 -19.72 -29.07 -17.65
CA LEU A 329 -18.83 -28.56 -18.69
C LEU A 329 -17.63 -29.50 -18.82
N VAL A 330 -17.11 -29.64 -20.03
CA VAL A 330 -15.83 -30.31 -20.29
C VAL A 330 -14.96 -29.42 -21.15
N ASP A 331 -13.69 -29.28 -20.77
CA ASP A 331 -12.68 -28.64 -21.61
C ASP A 331 -12.42 -29.48 -22.86
N VAL A 332 -12.54 -28.85 -24.03
CA VAL A 332 -12.44 -29.54 -25.32
C VAL A 332 -11.02 -30.03 -25.64
N GLU A 333 -9.99 -29.43 -25.04
CA GLU A 333 -8.59 -29.79 -25.24
C GLU A 333 -8.09 -30.76 -24.17
N THR A 334 -8.41 -30.48 -22.90
CA THR A 334 -7.86 -31.22 -21.76
C THR A 334 -8.78 -32.33 -21.22
N ASN A 335 -10.04 -32.36 -21.65
CA ASN A 335 -11.08 -33.28 -21.20
C ASN A 335 -11.37 -33.22 -19.67
N LYS A 336 -10.97 -32.12 -19.02
CA LYS A 336 -11.27 -31.86 -17.60
C LYS A 336 -12.69 -31.38 -17.45
N SER A 337 -13.37 -31.84 -16.40
CA SER A 337 -14.75 -31.46 -16.10
C SER A 337 -14.85 -30.28 -15.15
N TYR A 338 -15.81 -29.39 -15.42
CA TYR A 338 -16.13 -28.24 -14.59
C TYR A 338 -17.64 -28.14 -14.39
N ARG A 339 -18.05 -27.36 -13.40
CA ARG A 339 -19.45 -27.11 -13.06
C ARG A 339 -19.66 -25.63 -12.83
N CYS A 340 -20.68 -25.08 -13.48
CA CYS A 340 -21.01 -23.67 -13.33
C CYS A 340 -22.51 -23.45 -13.12
N ASP A 341 -22.82 -22.72 -12.04
CA ASP A 341 -24.19 -22.35 -11.72
C ASP A 341 -24.65 -21.17 -12.58
N ARG A 342 -25.87 -21.27 -13.11
CA ARG A 342 -26.50 -20.29 -14.00
C ARG A 342 -27.94 -19.97 -13.59
N PRO A 343 -28.47 -18.80 -13.98
CA PRO A 343 -29.90 -18.55 -13.90
C PRO A 343 -30.69 -19.63 -14.64
N GLN A 344 -31.87 -19.98 -14.14
CA GLN A 344 -32.70 -21.05 -14.72
C GLN A 344 -32.96 -20.86 -16.22
N SER A 345 -33.21 -19.62 -16.66
CA SER A 345 -33.47 -19.28 -18.05
C SER A 345 -32.31 -19.63 -18.97
N GLU A 346 -31.08 -19.30 -18.57
CA GLU A 346 -29.86 -19.61 -19.32
C GLU A 346 -29.58 -21.11 -19.31
N TRP A 347 -29.70 -21.75 -18.15
CA TRP A 347 -29.54 -23.19 -18.01
C TRP A 347 -30.51 -23.97 -18.91
N ARG A 348 -31.80 -23.60 -18.94
CA ARG A 348 -32.83 -24.29 -19.72
C ARG A 348 -32.65 -24.11 -21.24
N THR A 349 -32.11 -22.97 -21.66
CA THR A 349 -31.98 -22.61 -23.09
C THR A 349 -30.60 -22.91 -23.67
N THR A 350 -29.70 -23.52 -22.90
CA THR A 350 -28.35 -23.91 -23.34
C THR A 350 -28.34 -25.37 -23.79
N PRO A 351 -28.26 -25.69 -25.10
CA PRO A 351 -28.19 -27.07 -25.53
C PRO A 351 -26.88 -27.75 -25.11
N VAL A 352 -26.93 -29.07 -24.88
CA VAL A 352 -25.73 -29.91 -24.81
C VAL A 352 -24.94 -29.76 -26.11
N GLY A 353 -23.62 -29.65 -26.00
CA GLY A 353 -22.70 -29.36 -27.10
C GLY A 353 -22.45 -27.86 -27.35
N THR A 354 -23.17 -26.96 -26.68
CA THR A 354 -22.85 -25.51 -26.74
C THR A 354 -21.45 -25.27 -26.20
N GLN A 355 -20.66 -24.50 -26.93
CA GLN A 355 -19.30 -24.11 -26.52
C GLN A 355 -19.30 -22.71 -25.92
N PHE A 356 -18.50 -22.55 -24.88
CA PHE A 356 -18.26 -21.29 -24.20
C PHE A 356 -16.77 -21.07 -24.04
N GLU A 357 -16.36 -19.81 -24.06
CA GLU A 357 -15.07 -19.42 -23.53
C GLU A 357 -15.22 -19.20 -22.02
N ILE A 358 -14.28 -19.72 -21.24
CA ILE A 358 -14.21 -19.56 -19.79
C ILE A 358 -12.78 -19.31 -19.35
N GLU A 359 -12.61 -18.52 -18.31
CA GLU A 359 -11.34 -18.40 -17.61
C GLU A 359 -11.17 -19.50 -16.55
N ILE A 360 -10.01 -20.15 -16.55
CA ILE A 360 -9.62 -21.17 -15.56
C ILE A 360 -8.44 -20.64 -14.74
N GLY A 361 -8.50 -20.78 -13.42
CA GLY A 361 -7.42 -20.39 -12.53
C GLY A 361 -6.14 -21.17 -12.83
N ARG A 362 -5.06 -20.45 -13.15
CA ARG A 362 -3.80 -21.06 -13.60
C ARG A 362 -3.16 -21.98 -12.56
N PHE A 363 -3.42 -21.73 -11.28
CA PHE A 363 -2.80 -22.46 -10.16
C PHE A 363 -3.75 -23.42 -9.45
N TYR A 364 -5.03 -23.05 -9.32
CA TYR A 364 -6.03 -23.84 -8.61
C TYR A 364 -6.89 -24.70 -9.54
N ASP A 365 -6.75 -24.53 -10.86
CA ASP A 365 -7.49 -25.29 -11.88
C ASP A 365 -9.01 -25.17 -11.69
N ASP A 366 -9.46 -24.01 -11.18
CA ASP A 366 -10.85 -23.74 -10.83
C ASP A 366 -11.53 -22.87 -11.89
N ALA A 367 -12.77 -23.21 -12.23
CA ALA A 367 -13.55 -22.52 -13.24
C ALA A 367 -14.10 -21.17 -12.75
N ARG A 368 -13.84 -20.09 -13.49
CA ARG A 368 -14.38 -18.75 -13.21
C ARG A 368 -15.75 -18.60 -13.88
N CYS A 369 -16.79 -19.17 -13.29
CA CYS A 369 -18.12 -19.24 -13.91
C CYS A 369 -18.74 -17.89 -14.31
N HIS A 370 -18.32 -16.77 -13.71
CA HIS A 370 -18.73 -15.43 -14.11
C HIS A 370 -18.14 -14.97 -15.46
N SER A 371 -17.03 -15.57 -15.91
CA SER A 371 -16.34 -15.27 -17.17
C SER A 371 -16.89 -16.02 -18.38
N LEU A 372 -17.91 -16.85 -18.17
CA LEU A 372 -18.38 -17.80 -19.18
C LEU A 372 -19.19 -17.06 -20.26
N VAL A 373 -18.63 -16.96 -21.46
CA VAL A 373 -19.16 -16.20 -22.61
C VAL A 373 -19.44 -17.14 -23.78
N ARG A 374 -20.62 -17.01 -24.40
CA ARG A 374 -21.04 -17.88 -25.51
C ARG A 374 -20.23 -17.56 -26.77
N GLN A 375 -19.71 -18.58 -27.43
CA GLN A 375 -19.02 -18.45 -28.72
C GLN A 375 -20.00 -18.39 -29.90
#